data_AF-A0A922IN03-F1
#
_entry.id   AF-A0A922IN03-F1
#
_cell.length_a   1.000
_cell.length_b   1.000
_cell.length_c   1.000
_cell.angle_alpha   90.00
_cell.angle_beta   90.00
_cell.angle_gamma   90.00
#
_symmetry.space_group_name_H-M   'P 1'
#
loop_
_entity.id
_entity.type
_entity.pdbx_description
1 polymer ?
#
loop_
_entity_poly.entity_id
_entity_poly.type
_entity_poly.pdbx_seq_one_letter_code
_entity_poly.pdbx_strand_id
1 'polypeptide(L)'
;MPVEQLVCHICDLQHGYTMYGGRRPFGVSMLFIGWDKRYGYQLYQTDPSGNFLGWNATCIGSNSTAAGSILEQDYNTDATVEEATKLCVKVLYKTMTMSKLTSEKVEIGVLQRRNDKTYVRLINQSEVDTLIKTVEGEETQKK
;
A
#
# COMPACT_ATOMS: atom_id res chain seq x y z
N MET A 1 -7.00 -12.94 15.14
CA MET A 1 -5.58 -12.61 15.31
C MET A 1 -5.43 -11.13 15.01
N PRO A 2 -4.98 -10.30 15.96
CA PRO A 2 -4.53 -8.92 15.73
C PRO A 2 -3.51 -8.85 14.60
N VAL A 3 -3.45 -7.72 13.90
CA VAL A 3 -2.58 -7.59 12.71
C VAL A 3 -1.12 -7.63 13.14
N GLU A 4 -0.74 -6.99 14.26
CA GLU A 4 0.65 -6.97 14.71
C GLU A 4 1.17 -8.37 15.04
N GLN A 5 0.32 -9.24 15.60
CA GLN A 5 0.73 -10.61 15.90
C GLN A 5 1.08 -11.40 14.64
N LEU A 6 0.33 -11.19 13.55
CA LEU A 6 0.63 -11.80 12.27
C LEU A 6 1.95 -11.26 11.70
N VAL A 7 2.12 -9.93 11.75
CA VAL A 7 3.34 -9.27 11.26
C VAL A 7 4.57 -9.76 12.02
N CYS A 8 4.53 -9.75 13.35
CA CYS A 8 5.62 -10.28 14.19
C CYS A 8 5.96 -11.73 13.82
N HIS A 9 4.95 -12.59 13.66
CA HIS A 9 5.16 -13.99 13.32
C HIS A 9 5.86 -14.18 11.96
N ILE A 10 5.46 -13.40 10.94
CA ILE A 10 6.12 -13.41 9.63
C ILE A 10 7.56 -12.88 9.75
N CYS A 11 7.76 -11.81 10.51
CA CYS A 11 9.06 -11.18 10.72
C CYS A 11 10.05 -12.10 11.44
N ASP A 12 9.62 -12.82 12.46
CA ASP A 12 10.43 -13.82 13.16
C ASP A 12 10.88 -14.93 12.21
N LEU A 13 10.00 -15.36 11.30
CA LEU A 13 10.34 -16.33 10.26
C LEU A 13 11.38 -15.76 9.27
N GLN A 14 11.22 -14.52 8.83
CA GLN A 14 12.18 -13.85 7.94
C GLN A 14 13.55 -13.70 8.62
N HIS A 15 13.56 -13.24 9.87
CA HIS A 15 14.77 -13.03 10.67
C HIS A 15 15.50 -14.36 10.97
N GLY A 16 14.77 -15.45 11.18
CA GLY A 16 15.35 -16.77 11.35
C GLY A 16 16.25 -17.18 10.18
N TYR A 17 15.92 -16.77 8.96
CA TYR A 17 16.71 -17.04 7.74
C TYR A 17 17.90 -16.11 7.56
N THR A 18 17.96 -14.97 8.26
CA THR A 18 19.14 -14.09 8.27
C THR A 18 20.14 -14.50 9.34
N MET A 19 19.66 -15.03 10.47
CA MET A 19 20.50 -15.39 11.61
C MET A 19 21.06 -16.81 11.54
N TYR A 20 20.28 -17.77 11.03
CA TYR A 20 20.61 -19.19 11.12
C TYR A 20 20.70 -19.89 9.76
N GLY A 21 21.70 -20.75 9.61
CA GLY A 21 21.71 -21.82 8.60
C GLY A 21 22.31 -21.50 7.24
N GLY A 22 23.03 -20.38 7.06
CA GLY A 22 23.69 -20.05 5.79
C GLY A 22 22.73 -20.01 4.59
N ARG A 23 21.43 -19.83 4.85
CA ARG A 23 20.36 -19.85 3.85
C ARG A 23 20.25 -18.49 3.20
N ARG A 24 19.75 -18.47 1.97
CA ARG A 24 19.40 -17.20 1.31
C ARG A 24 18.23 -16.55 2.06
N PRO A 25 18.35 -15.27 2.49
CA PRO A 25 17.24 -14.53 3.08
C PRO A 25 16.05 -14.38 2.12
N PHE A 26 14.87 -14.12 2.69
CA PHE A 26 13.69 -13.77 1.92
C PHE A 26 13.90 -12.41 1.23
N GLY A 27 14.06 -12.41 -0.08
CA GLY A 27 14.25 -11.18 -0.89
C GLY A 27 12.95 -10.42 -1.16
N VAL A 28 12.08 -10.27 -0.16
CA VAL A 28 10.76 -9.65 -0.30
C VAL A 28 10.46 -8.72 0.88
N SER A 29 9.98 -7.53 0.56
CA SER A 29 9.30 -6.63 1.50
C SER A 29 7.81 -6.76 1.29
N MET A 30 7.02 -6.75 2.37
CA MET A 30 5.56 -6.89 2.29
C MET A 30 4.88 -5.70 2.93
N LEU A 31 3.69 -5.37 2.41
CA LEU A 31 2.75 -4.46 3.06
C LEU A 31 1.58 -5.27 3.61
N PHE A 32 1.29 -5.05 4.89
CA PHE A 32 0.17 -5.67 5.59
C PHE A 32 -0.86 -4.60 5.86
N ILE A 33 -2.08 -4.82 5.38
CA ILE A 33 -3.25 -4.02 5.75
C ILE A 33 -4.21 -4.88 6.54
N GLY A 34 -4.81 -4.32 7.57
CA GLY A 34 -5.76 -5.04 8.38
C GLY A 34 -6.60 -4.14 9.25
N TRP A 35 -7.59 -4.73 9.89
CA TRP A 35 -8.39 -4.07 10.91
C TRP A 35 -8.49 -4.98 12.13
N ASP A 36 -8.31 -4.40 13.31
CA ASP A 36 -8.65 -5.06 14.56
C ASP A 36 -9.42 -4.15 15.53
N LYS A 37 -9.91 -4.73 16.63
CA LYS A 37 -10.69 -4.02 17.64
C LYS A 37 -9.86 -3.07 18.51
N ARG A 38 -8.52 -3.21 18.52
CA ARG A 38 -7.65 -2.53 19.49
C ARG A 38 -7.10 -1.22 18.94
N TYR A 39 -6.63 -1.23 17.70
CA TYR A 39 -6.07 -0.04 17.04
C TYR A 39 -6.79 0.32 15.73
N GLY A 40 -7.83 -0.43 15.34
CA GLY A 40 -8.59 -0.11 14.14
C GLY A 40 -7.86 -0.52 12.87
N TYR A 41 -7.88 0.33 11.85
CA TYR A 41 -7.16 0.09 10.60
C TYR A 41 -5.66 0.28 10.81
N GLN A 42 -4.87 -0.67 10.32
CA GLN A 42 -3.42 -0.69 10.50
C GLN A 42 -2.75 -1.01 9.17
N LEU A 43 -1.60 -0.37 8.95
CA LEU A 43 -0.71 -0.62 7.83
C LEU A 43 0.70 -0.86 8.36
N TYR A 44 1.27 -2.01 8.03
CA TYR A 44 2.66 -2.35 8.36
C TYR A 44 3.46 -2.62 7.10
N GLN A 45 4.73 -2.27 7.17
CA GLN A 45 5.72 -2.63 6.18
C GLN A 45 6.76 -3.53 6.84
N THR A 46 7.13 -4.60 6.15
CA THR A 46 8.25 -5.46 6.54
C THR A 46 9.40 -5.37 5.55
N ASP A 47 10.61 -5.69 6.01
CA ASP A 47 11.79 -5.80 5.18
C ASP A 47 12.43 -7.20 5.25
N PRO A 48 13.35 -7.54 4.33
CA PRO A 48 14.07 -8.81 4.32
C PRO A 48 14.84 -9.15 5.61
N SER A 49 15.11 -8.16 6.47
CA SER A 49 15.83 -8.37 7.73
C SER A 49 14.95 -8.94 8.85
N GLY A 50 13.63 -8.96 8.62
CA GLY A 50 12.63 -9.28 9.64
C GLY A 50 12.26 -8.07 10.51
N ASN A 51 12.65 -6.85 10.12
CA ASN A 51 12.17 -5.65 10.78
C ASN A 51 10.80 -5.24 10.21
N PHE A 52 9.98 -4.60 11.03
CA PHE A 52 8.70 -4.05 10.60
C PHE A 52 8.40 -2.71 11.25
N LEU A 53 7.65 -1.88 10.53
CA LEU A 53 7.26 -0.54 10.94
C LEU A 53 5.79 -0.31 10.63
N GLY A 54 5.09 0.41 11.52
CA GLY A 54 3.73 0.87 11.31
C GLY A 54 3.71 2.20 10.57
N TRP A 55 2.78 2.35 9.63
CA TRP A 55 2.68 3.52 8.75
C TRP A 55 1.23 4.01 8.63
N ASN A 56 1.07 5.31 8.41
CA ASN A 56 -0.22 5.88 8.00
C ASN A 56 -0.42 5.76 6.48
N ALA A 57 0.64 6.03 5.73
CA ALA A 57 0.75 5.74 4.31
C ALA A 57 2.21 5.38 4.01
N THR A 58 2.43 4.39 3.16
CA THR A 58 3.77 4.00 2.72
C THR A 58 3.73 3.43 1.32
N CYS A 59 4.89 3.32 0.69
CA CYS A 59 5.10 2.68 -0.59
C CYS A 59 6.43 1.92 -0.56
N ILE A 60 6.48 0.81 -1.29
CA ILE A 60 7.68 -0.02 -1.42
C ILE A 60 8.02 -0.24 -2.89
N GLY A 61 9.27 -0.60 -3.16
CA GLY A 61 9.74 -0.89 -4.51
C GLY A 61 10.32 0.34 -5.22
N SER A 62 10.26 0.33 -6.55
CA SER A 62 10.88 1.33 -7.42
C SER A 62 10.28 2.71 -7.19
N ASN A 63 11.15 3.73 -7.13
CA ASN A 63 10.76 5.14 -6.92
C ASN A 63 9.97 5.41 -5.62
N SER A 64 10.09 4.54 -4.61
CA SER A 64 9.45 4.70 -3.30
C SER A 64 9.83 5.99 -2.59
N THR A 65 11.06 6.50 -2.74
CA THR A 65 11.44 7.81 -2.17
C THR A 65 10.59 8.96 -2.73
N ALA A 66 10.39 8.99 -4.05
CA ALA A 66 9.57 10.02 -4.69
C ALA A 66 8.08 9.86 -4.35
N ALA A 67 7.59 8.61 -4.30
CA ALA A 67 6.22 8.32 -3.87
C ALA A 67 5.98 8.72 -2.41
N GLY A 68 6.96 8.47 -1.53
CA GLY A 68 6.93 8.89 -0.13
C GLY A 68 6.77 10.40 0.01
N SER A 69 7.54 11.20 -0.74
CA SER A 69 7.40 12.66 -0.70
C SER A 69 6.02 13.16 -1.17
N ILE A 70 5.42 12.51 -2.16
CA ILE A 70 4.05 12.87 -2.60
C ILE A 70 3.02 12.49 -1.53
N LEU A 71 3.18 11.31 -0.93
CA LEU A 71 2.33 10.86 0.16
C LEU A 71 2.42 11.81 1.36
N GLU A 72 3.62 12.22 1.77
CA GLU A 72 3.80 13.18 2.87
C GLU A 72 3.13 14.53 2.61
N GLN A 73 3.10 14.99 1.35
CA GLN A 73 2.50 16.28 0.99
C GLN A 73 0.98 16.23 0.88
N ASP A 74 0.44 15.17 0.30
CA ASP A 74 -0.98 15.09 -0.08
C ASP A 74 -1.81 14.20 0.86
N TYR A 75 -1.20 13.51 1.83
CA TYR A 75 -1.92 12.65 2.77
C TYR A 75 -2.80 13.45 3.73
N ASN A 76 -4.02 12.95 3.92
CA ASN A 76 -5.00 13.50 4.84
C ASN A 76 -5.55 12.37 5.73
N THR A 77 -5.59 12.60 7.05
CA THR A 77 -6.11 11.63 8.03
C THR A 77 -7.62 11.41 7.91
N ASP A 78 -8.36 12.42 7.46
CA ASP A 78 -9.82 12.38 7.34
C ASP A 78 -10.28 12.04 5.91
N ALA A 79 -9.36 11.55 5.07
CA ALA A 79 -9.66 11.20 3.69
C ALA A 79 -10.75 10.12 3.60
N THR A 80 -11.70 10.33 2.70
CA THR A 80 -12.63 9.27 2.30
C THR A 80 -11.89 8.19 1.52
N VAL A 81 -12.48 7.00 1.41
CA VAL A 81 -11.88 5.89 0.64
C VAL A 81 -11.65 6.29 -0.82
N GLU A 82 -12.57 7.06 -1.40
CA GLU A 82 -12.48 7.52 -2.79
C GLU A 82 -11.31 8.49 -2.98
N GLU A 83 -11.12 9.43 -2.06
CA GLU A 83 -9.98 10.36 -2.06
C GLU A 83 -8.66 9.63 -1.84
N ALA A 84 -8.61 8.69 -0.89
CA ALA A 84 -7.43 7.87 -0.65
C ALA A 84 -7.07 7.02 -1.87
N THR A 85 -8.06 6.44 -2.55
CA THR A 85 -7.85 5.66 -3.78
C THR A 85 -7.33 6.54 -4.90
N LYS A 86 -7.88 7.75 -5.08
CA LYS A 86 -7.37 8.73 -6.05
C LYS A 86 -5.93 9.13 -5.74
N LEU A 87 -5.60 9.37 -4.47
CA LEU A 87 -4.24 9.68 -4.05
C LEU A 87 -3.26 8.54 -4.39
N CYS A 88 -3.63 7.28 -4.11
CA CYS A 88 -2.81 6.12 -4.49
C CYS A 88 -2.57 6.08 -6.02
N VAL A 89 -3.60 6.28 -6.83
CA VAL A 89 -3.48 6.31 -8.30
C VAL A 89 -2.60 7.47 -8.76
N LYS A 90 -2.74 8.65 -8.15
CA LYS A 90 -1.91 9.83 -8.44
C LYS A 90 -0.43 9.59 -8.13
N VAL A 91 -0.13 8.99 -6.97
CA VAL A 91 1.24 8.63 -6.58
C VAL A 91 1.82 7.65 -7.59
N LEU A 92 1.07 6.61 -7.97
CA LEU A 92 1.50 5.64 -8.99
C LEU A 92 1.71 6.31 -10.35
N TYR A 93 0.80 7.18 -10.77
CA TYR A 93 0.89 7.90 -12.04
C TYR A 93 2.15 8.77 -12.12
N LYS A 94 2.49 9.49 -11.04
CA LYS A 94 3.69 10.35 -11.00
C LYS A 94 4.99 9.58 -10.90
N THR A 95 4.99 8.44 -10.21
CA THR A 95 6.20 7.65 -10.00
C THR A 95 6.50 6.66 -11.12
N MET A 96 5.50 6.32 -11.94
CA MET A 96 5.68 5.42 -13.08
C MET A 96 6.29 6.17 -14.27
N THR A 97 7.61 6.07 -14.43
CA THR A 97 8.37 6.87 -15.41
C THR A 97 8.35 6.31 -16.85
N MET A 98 8.17 4.99 -17.03
CA MET A 98 8.51 4.35 -18.32
C MET A 98 7.32 4.12 -19.26
N SER A 99 6.08 4.20 -18.79
CA SER A 99 4.91 3.96 -19.65
C SER A 99 3.66 4.64 -19.11
N LYS A 100 2.62 4.77 -19.94
CA LYS A 100 1.30 5.23 -19.47
C LYS A 100 0.71 4.23 -18.47
N LEU A 101 0.05 4.76 -17.45
CA LEU A 101 -0.72 4.00 -16.48
C LEU A 101 -1.96 3.43 -17.17
N THR A 102 -2.12 2.11 -17.13
CA THR A 102 -3.27 1.40 -17.70
C THR A 102 -3.87 0.51 -16.63
N SER A 103 -5.16 0.20 -16.72
CA SER A 103 -5.85 -0.70 -15.78
C SER A 103 -5.25 -2.11 -15.73
N GLU A 104 -4.55 -2.54 -16.77
CA GLU A 104 -3.83 -3.83 -16.78
C GLU A 104 -2.58 -3.84 -15.91
N LYS A 105 -1.99 -2.67 -15.63
CA LYS A 105 -0.73 -2.53 -14.88
C LYS A 105 -0.93 -2.21 -13.41
N VAL A 106 -2.16 -1.90 -13.00
CA VAL A 106 -2.49 -1.45 -11.66
C VAL A 106 -3.61 -2.32 -11.11
N GLU A 107 -3.35 -2.90 -9.95
CA GLU A 107 -4.37 -3.56 -9.15
C GLU A 107 -4.57 -2.77 -7.85
N ILE A 108 -5.84 -2.57 -7.47
CA ILE A 108 -6.20 -1.83 -6.27
C ILE A 108 -7.10 -2.70 -5.40
N GLY A 109 -6.65 -2.97 -4.18
CA GLY A 109 -7.43 -3.62 -3.14
C GLY A 109 -7.82 -2.62 -2.05
N VAL A 110 -9.08 -2.64 -1.65
CA VAL A 110 -9.60 -1.80 -0.57
C VAL A 110 -10.11 -2.67 0.55
N LEU A 111 -9.63 -2.44 1.76
CA LEU A 111 -10.12 -3.06 2.98
C LEU A 111 -11.09 -2.10 3.67
N GLN A 112 -12.36 -2.50 3.82
CA GLN A 112 -13.40 -1.72 4.48
C GLN A 112 -14.12 -2.54 5.54
N ARG A 113 -14.50 -1.89 6.64
CA ARG A 113 -15.40 -2.44 7.65
C ARG A 113 -16.82 -1.92 7.43
N ARG A 114 -17.79 -2.82 7.30
CA ARG A 114 -19.22 -2.52 7.24
C ARG A 114 -19.97 -3.47 8.16
N ASN A 115 -20.93 -2.98 8.96
CA ASN A 115 -21.75 -3.81 9.86
C ASN A 115 -20.92 -4.80 10.69
N ASP A 116 -19.84 -4.32 11.30
CA ASP A 116 -18.90 -5.10 12.11
C ASP A 116 -18.14 -6.25 11.41
N LYS A 117 -18.21 -6.31 10.08
CA LYS A 117 -17.46 -7.26 9.26
C LYS A 117 -16.46 -6.52 8.38
N THR A 118 -15.27 -7.12 8.24
CA THR A 118 -14.22 -6.60 7.39
C THR A 118 -14.31 -7.27 6.02
N TYR A 119 -14.33 -6.46 4.98
CA TYR A 119 -14.42 -6.87 3.58
C TYR A 119 -13.19 -6.37 2.84
N VAL A 120 -12.64 -7.23 1.99
CA VAL A 120 -11.61 -6.85 1.03
C VAL A 120 -12.27 -6.82 -0.35
N ARG A 121 -12.23 -5.67 -1.01
CA ARG A 121 -12.76 -5.45 -2.35
C ARG A 121 -11.60 -5.16 -3.30
N LEU A 122 -11.43 -6.01 -4.30
CA LEU A 122 -10.59 -5.69 -5.46
C LEU A 122 -11.41 -4.81 -6.40
N ILE A 123 -10.82 -3.71 -6.85
CA ILE A 123 -11.46 -2.78 -7.78
C ILE A 123 -11.39 -3.36 -9.19
N ASN A 124 -12.51 -3.35 -9.90
CA ASN A 124 -12.56 -3.83 -11.28
C ASN A 124 -11.78 -2.90 -12.23
N GLN A 125 -11.23 -3.47 -13.31
CA GLN A 125 -10.45 -2.72 -14.29
C GLN A 125 -11.19 -1.49 -14.86
N SER A 126 -12.51 -1.60 -15.09
CA SER A 126 -13.32 -0.47 -15.58
C SER A 126 -13.41 0.72 -14.61
N GLU A 127 -13.41 0.44 -13.30
CA GLU A 127 -13.42 1.47 -12.26
C GLU A 127 -12.01 2.08 -12.13
N VAL A 128 -10.96 1.26 -12.26
CA VAL A 128 -9.56 1.73 -12.33
C VAL A 128 -9.35 2.68 -13.52
N ASP A 129 -9.85 2.34 -14.71
CA ASP A 129 -9.75 3.20 -15.89
C ASP A 129 -10.41 4.57 -15.69
N THR A 130 -11.53 4.59 -14.98
CA THR A 130 -12.24 5.84 -14.67
C THR A 130 -11.44 6.71 -13.70
N LEU A 131 -10.81 6.08 -12.70
CA LEU A 131 -9.93 6.75 -11.75
C LEU A 131 -8.67 7.31 -12.43
N ILE A 132 -8.04 6.54 -13.32
CA ILE A 132 -6.87 6.98 -14.09
C ILE A 132 -7.22 8.22 -14.93
N LYS A 133 -8.34 8.19 -15.68
CA LYS A 133 -8.78 9.34 -16.48
C LYS A 133 -9.05 10.59 -15.63
N THR A 134 -9.61 10.40 -14.44
CA THR A 134 -9.87 11.51 -13.51
C THR A 134 -8.57 12.16 -13.07
N VAL A 135 -7.57 11.35 -12.66
CA VAL A 135 -6.24 11.82 -12.24
C VAL A 135 -5.48 12.48 -13.39
N GLU A 136 -5.55 11.91 -14.61
CA GLU A 136 -4.95 12.52 -15.81
C GLU A 136 -5.54 13.91 -16.11
N GLY A 137 -6.86 14.06 -15.96
CA GLY A 137 -7.54 15.34 -16.14
C GLY A 137 -7.09 16.40 -15.13
N GLU A 138 -6.99 16.05 -13.85
CA GLU A 138 -6.58 16.96 -12.78
C GLU A 138 -5.11 17.39 -12.90
N GLU A 139 -4.20 16.48 -13.30
CA GLU A 139 -2.78 16.80 -13.50
C GLU A 139 -2.56 17.66 -14.76
N THR A 140 -3.41 17.51 -15.77
CA THR A 140 -3.35 18.37 -16.97
C THR A 140 -3.83 19.80 -16.67
N GLN A 141 -4.77 19.98 -15.73
CA GLN A 141 -5.26 21.30 -15.31
C GLN A 141 -4.31 22.05 -14.36
N LYS A 142 -3.38 21.34 -13.70
CA LYS A 142 -2.35 21.94 -12.84
C LYS A 142 -1.09 22.40 -13.59
N LYS A 143 -0.99 22.09 -14.89
CA LYS A 143 0.06 22.60 -15.79
C LYS A 143 -0.43 23.86 -16.50
#